data_AF-A0A3S0PRT4-F1
#
_entry.id   AF-A0A3S0PRT4-F1
#
_cell.length_a   1.000
_cell.length_b   1.000
_cell.length_c   1.000
_cell.angle_alpha   90.00
_cell.angle_beta   90.00
_cell.angle_gamma   90.00
#
_symmetry.space_group_name_H-M   'P 1'
#
loop_
_entity.id
_entity.type
_entity.pdbx_description
1 polymer ?
#
loop_
_entity_poly.entity_id
_entity_poly.type
_entity_poly.pdbx_seq_one_letter_code
_entity_poly.pdbx_strand_id
1 'polypeptide(L)'
;MIAYLAMSIGYSYIERNDFGTAEKYLLNAQKIYENKKYNTDPIHKAETFNVLSKLYIKKKLYQKAIEYATNALKFEKQHSFPHERKQTYEHLLQAYLKIGDNEKAEFYREKFTALSDSLNYEEKKTANLTMKKMVTDEVNEHKAISKKQLTIIIVLFLLAAIVTSLLWRRKNINLHRNYEELIAKLNSEKQSDKHELPPKVDSAHDKTRPSITITDETAKFCFLSLKI
;
A
#
# COMPACT_ATOMS: atom_id res chain seq x y z
N MET A 1 38.42 2.03 -9.53
CA MET A 1 38.36 1.18 -8.31
C MET A 1 39.50 1.49 -7.33
N ILE A 2 40.78 1.44 -7.76
CA ILE A 2 41.93 1.71 -6.86
C ILE A 2 41.86 3.11 -6.21
N ALA A 3 41.53 4.15 -6.98
CA ALA A 3 41.42 5.52 -6.45
C ALA A 3 40.31 5.69 -5.41
N TYR A 4 39.15 5.07 -5.65
CA TYR A 4 38.01 5.10 -4.73
C TYR A 4 38.37 4.44 -3.41
N LEU A 5 38.96 3.24 -3.47
CA LEU A 5 39.42 2.55 -2.27
C LEU A 5 40.45 3.37 -1.49
N ALA A 6 41.41 3.99 -2.18
CA ALA A 6 42.38 4.88 -1.54
C ALA A 6 41.70 6.07 -0.86
N MET A 7 40.70 6.68 -1.50
CA MET A 7 39.91 7.75 -0.90
C MET A 7 39.16 7.28 0.36
N SER A 8 38.46 6.15 0.29
CA SER A 8 37.73 5.57 1.43
C SER A 8 38.67 5.21 2.60
N ILE A 9 39.86 4.66 2.31
CA ILE A 9 40.89 4.39 3.32
C ILE A 9 41.37 5.71 3.93
N GLY A 10 41.64 6.72 3.11
CA GLY A 10 42.02 8.05 3.55
C GLY A 10 40.99 8.67 4.50
N TYR A 11 39.70 8.57 4.16
CA TYR A 11 38.59 8.99 5.01
C TYR A 11 38.60 8.26 6.36
N SER A 12 38.78 6.94 6.36
CA SER A 12 38.85 6.15 7.61
C SER A 12 40.00 6.61 8.52
N TYR A 13 41.17 6.95 7.96
CA TYR A 13 42.28 7.47 8.74
C TYR A 13 42.01 8.88 9.31
N ILE A 14 41.21 9.72 8.65
CA ILE A 14 40.73 10.99 9.24
C ILE A 14 39.96 10.72 10.53
N GLU A 15 39.05 9.74 10.52
CA GLU A 15 38.24 9.40 11.71
C GLU A 15 39.10 8.83 12.85
N ARG A 16 40.25 8.24 12.53
CA ARG A 16 41.24 7.76 13.50
C ARG A 16 42.24 8.84 13.95
N ASN A 17 42.09 10.08 13.48
CA ASN A 17 43.02 11.19 13.70
C ASN A 17 44.45 10.98 13.17
N ASP A 18 44.68 9.98 12.31
CA ASP A 18 45.95 9.82 11.60
C ASP A 18 45.92 10.64 10.30
N PHE A 19 46.17 11.94 10.46
CA PHE A 19 46.09 12.89 9.36
C PHE A 19 47.24 12.74 8.35
N GLY A 20 48.39 12.20 8.75
CA GLY A 20 49.52 11.99 7.85
C GLY A 20 49.24 10.87 6.86
N THR A 21 48.76 9.73 7.37
CA THR A 21 48.36 8.60 6.53
C THR A 21 47.15 8.93 5.68
N ALA A 22 46.15 9.63 6.24
CA ALA A 22 45.00 10.12 5.48
C ALA A 22 45.42 10.97 4.28
N GLU A 23 46.29 11.97 4.48
CA GLU A 23 46.78 12.85 3.41
C GLU A 23 47.46 12.06 2.29
N LYS A 24 48.31 11.08 2.65
CA LYS A 24 49.01 10.24 1.67
C LYS A 24 48.03 9.49 0.76
N TYR A 25 47.01 8.84 1.34
CA TYR A 25 46.03 8.09 0.56
C TYR A 25 45.15 8.99 -0.30
N LEU A 26 44.71 10.13 0.24
CA LEU A 26 43.84 11.06 -0.46
C LEU A 26 44.55 11.78 -1.61
N LEU A 27 45.81 12.20 -1.42
CA LEU A 27 46.60 12.80 -2.51
C LEU A 27 46.91 11.77 -3.61
N ASN A 28 47.06 10.48 -3.25
CA ASN A 28 47.20 9.43 -4.25
C ASN A 28 45.90 9.24 -5.06
N ALA A 29 44.74 9.21 -4.39
CA ALA A 29 43.44 9.18 -5.05
C ALA A 29 43.26 10.38 -5.99
N GLN A 30 43.57 11.60 -5.53
CA GLN A 30 43.52 12.83 -6.34
C GLN A 30 44.36 12.70 -7.61
N LYS A 31 45.62 12.24 -7.51
CA LYS A 31 46.51 12.04 -8.68
C LYS A 31 45.90 11.12 -9.73
N ILE A 32 45.21 10.06 -9.31
CA ILE A 32 44.55 9.14 -10.23
C ILE A 32 43.34 9.80 -10.88
N TYR A 33 42.50 10.50 -10.12
CA TYR A 33 41.31 11.21 -10.64
C TYR A 33 41.63 12.43 -11.52
N GLU A 34 42.81 13.02 -11.38
CA GLU A 34 43.28 14.10 -12.25
C GLU A 34 43.96 13.59 -13.52
N ASN A 35 44.37 12.34 -13.54
CA ASN A 35 45.03 11.76 -14.70
C ASN A 35 44.01 11.39 -15.79
N LYS A 36 44.02 12.18 -16.86
CA LYS A 36 43.13 12.02 -18.04
C LYS A 36 43.26 10.66 -18.74
N LYS A 37 44.31 9.88 -18.47
CA LYS A 37 44.47 8.52 -19.01
C LYS A 37 43.44 7.55 -18.44
N TYR A 38 42.93 7.80 -17.24
CA TYR A 38 41.96 6.93 -16.59
C TYR A 38 40.55 7.48 -16.78
N ASN A 39 39.63 6.62 -17.25
CA ASN A 39 38.22 6.94 -17.24
C ASN A 39 37.66 6.67 -15.84
N THR A 40 37.39 7.72 -15.08
CA THR A 40 36.88 7.64 -13.71
C THR A 40 35.55 8.37 -13.61
N ASP A 41 34.62 7.84 -12.82
CA ASP A 41 33.37 8.53 -12.53
C ASP A 41 33.68 9.89 -11.86
N PRO A 42 33.22 11.02 -12.45
CA PRO A 42 33.44 12.36 -11.94
C PRO A 42 33.02 12.55 -10.48
N ILE A 43 32.01 11.81 -9.98
CA ILE A 43 31.53 11.98 -8.60
C ILE A 43 32.64 11.78 -7.56
N HIS A 44 33.45 10.74 -7.73
CA HIS A 44 34.51 10.42 -6.77
C HIS A 44 35.63 11.46 -6.74
N LYS A 45 35.79 12.23 -7.83
CA LYS A 45 36.71 13.36 -7.86
C LYS A 45 36.20 14.51 -7.00
N ALA A 46 34.90 14.82 -7.09
CA ALA A 46 34.25 15.80 -6.23
C ALA A 46 34.33 15.37 -4.75
N GLU A 47 34.00 14.11 -4.45
CA GLU A 47 34.12 13.52 -3.11
C GLU A 47 35.56 13.63 -2.58
N THR A 48 36.57 13.29 -3.41
CA THR A 48 37.98 13.38 -3.00
C THR A 48 38.37 14.80 -2.60
N PHE A 49 37.90 15.82 -3.32
CA PHE A 49 38.13 17.22 -2.93
C PHE A 49 37.46 17.58 -1.62
N ASN A 50 36.23 17.12 -1.38
CA ASN A 50 35.53 17.32 -0.11
C ASN A 50 36.25 16.65 1.05
N VAL A 51 36.70 15.41 0.88
CA VAL A 51 37.43 14.67 1.92
C VAL A 51 38.78 15.32 2.22
N LEU A 52 39.49 15.82 1.20
CA LEU A 52 40.71 16.61 1.38
C LEU A 52 40.42 17.90 2.15
N SER A 53 39.34 18.63 1.81
CA SER A 53 38.94 19.81 2.56
C SER A 53 38.68 19.49 4.04
N LYS A 54 37.90 18.44 4.32
CA LYS A 54 37.66 17.93 5.69
C LYS A 54 38.96 17.63 6.43
N LEU A 55 39.90 16.92 5.79
CA LEU A 55 41.21 16.63 6.36
C LEU A 55 41.93 17.92 6.79
N TYR A 56 41.98 18.93 5.92
CA TYR A 56 42.69 20.18 6.24
C TYR A 56 41.97 21.01 7.31
N ILE A 57 40.63 20.95 7.39
CA ILE A 57 39.89 21.51 8.53
C ILE A 57 40.33 20.84 9.83
N LYS A 58 40.42 19.50 9.86
CA LYS A 58 40.87 18.73 11.04
C LYS A 58 42.32 19.02 11.41
N LYS A 59 43.20 19.25 10.41
CA LYS A 59 44.58 19.70 10.59
C LYS A 59 44.71 21.18 10.99
N LYS A 60 43.60 21.92 11.09
CA LYS A 60 43.56 23.39 11.34
C LYS A 60 44.27 24.21 10.25
N LEU A 61 44.43 23.65 9.05
CA LEU A 61 45.00 24.29 7.87
C LEU A 61 43.88 24.87 7.00
N TYR A 62 43.17 25.86 7.55
CA TYR A 62 41.90 26.34 6.98
C TYR A 62 42.04 26.92 5.56
N GLN A 63 43.15 27.59 5.25
CA GLN A 63 43.36 28.12 3.89
C GLN A 63 43.44 27.01 2.83
N LYS A 64 44.09 25.88 3.16
CA LYS A 64 44.18 24.71 2.29
C LYS A 64 42.83 23.99 2.19
N ALA A 65 42.05 23.97 3.28
CA ALA A 65 40.68 23.47 3.23
C ALA A 65 39.79 24.28 2.27
N ILE A 66 39.91 25.61 2.31
CA ILE A 66 39.19 26.54 1.41
C ILE A 66 39.59 26.29 -0.03
N GLU A 67 40.88 26.09 -0.31
CA GLU A 67 41.37 25.78 -1.66
C GLU A 67 40.70 24.52 -2.22
N TYR A 68 40.73 23.42 -1.47
CA TYR A 68 40.13 22.16 -1.89
C TYR A 68 38.61 22.23 -2.07
N ALA A 69 37.90 22.88 -1.14
CA ALA A 69 36.46 23.06 -1.29
C ALA A 69 36.11 23.99 -2.47
N THR A 70 36.90 25.04 -2.71
CA THR A 70 36.73 25.90 -3.89
C THR A 70 36.98 25.12 -5.19
N ASN A 71 37.95 24.20 -5.20
CA ASN A 71 38.19 23.32 -6.34
C ASN A 71 37.03 22.35 -6.58
N ALA A 72 36.39 21.83 -5.52
CA ALA A 72 35.15 21.07 -5.64
C ALA A 72 34.03 21.90 -6.30
N LEU A 73 33.79 23.14 -5.85
CA LEU A 73 32.79 24.02 -6.47
C LEU A 73 33.10 24.34 -7.94
N LYS A 74 34.37 24.54 -8.29
CA LYS A 74 34.80 24.79 -9.68
C LYS A 74 34.53 23.56 -10.55
N PHE A 75 34.87 22.39 -10.05
CA PHE A 75 34.63 21.12 -10.75
C PHE A 75 33.13 20.87 -10.96
N GLU A 76 32.32 21.21 -9.96
CA GLU A 76 30.87 21.03 -10.06
C GLU A 76 30.16 21.92 -11.09
N LYS A 77 30.80 23.00 -11.54
CA LYS A 77 30.26 23.79 -12.67
C LYS A 77 30.18 22.96 -13.96
N GLN A 78 30.98 21.91 -14.07
CA GLN A 78 30.99 20.99 -15.21
C GLN A 78 30.16 19.71 -14.93
N HIS A 79 30.02 19.34 -13.65
CA HIS A 79 29.32 18.13 -13.21
C HIS A 79 28.45 18.43 -11.98
N SER A 80 27.12 18.28 -12.09
CA SER A 80 26.25 18.65 -10.97
C SER A 80 26.07 17.51 -9.96
N PHE A 81 26.62 17.68 -8.76
CA PHE A 81 26.47 16.76 -7.63
C PHE A 81 25.91 17.49 -6.39
N PRO A 82 24.57 17.68 -6.28
CA PRO A 82 23.98 18.52 -5.23
C PRO A 82 24.34 18.12 -3.78
N HIS A 83 24.51 16.83 -3.49
CA HIS A 83 24.92 16.37 -2.16
C HIS A 83 26.37 16.73 -1.84
N GLU A 84 27.28 16.58 -2.80
CA GLU A 84 28.68 17.00 -2.68
C GLU A 84 28.81 18.51 -2.55
N ARG A 85 27.97 19.27 -3.27
CA ARG A 85 27.89 20.72 -3.15
C ARG A 85 27.53 21.16 -1.75
N LYS A 86 26.53 20.49 -1.15
CA LYS A 86 26.08 20.75 0.22
C LYS A 86 27.24 20.57 1.19
N GLN A 87 27.98 19.45 1.10
CA GLN A 87 29.16 19.22 1.93
C GLN A 87 30.25 20.28 1.68
N THR A 88 30.44 20.68 0.42
CA THR A 88 31.42 21.71 0.06
C THR A 88 31.11 23.05 0.73
N TYR A 89 29.84 23.47 0.73
CA TYR A 89 29.40 24.69 1.42
C TYR A 89 29.60 24.60 2.93
N GLU A 90 29.35 23.43 3.53
CA GLU A 90 29.62 23.19 4.94
C GLU A 90 31.11 23.35 5.28
N HIS A 91 31.99 22.76 4.46
CA HIS A 91 33.44 22.89 4.65
C HIS A 91 33.93 24.34 4.50
N LEU A 92 33.43 25.09 3.51
CA LEU A 92 33.75 26.50 3.33
C LEU A 92 33.26 27.33 4.51
N LEU A 93 32.01 27.13 4.93
CA LEU A 93 31.46 27.77 6.13
C LEU A 93 32.34 27.52 7.35
N GLN A 94 32.68 26.25 7.64
CA GLN A 94 33.53 25.91 8.78
C GLN A 94 34.91 26.57 8.67
N ALA A 95 35.54 26.52 7.51
CA ALA A 95 36.88 27.10 7.32
C ALA A 95 36.86 28.63 7.44
N TYR A 96 35.85 29.31 6.88
CA TYR A 96 35.71 30.77 6.97
C TYR A 96 35.43 31.24 8.40
N LEU A 97 34.58 30.53 9.14
CA LEU A 97 34.38 30.78 10.57
C LEU A 97 35.68 30.66 11.37
N LYS A 98 36.54 29.69 11.02
CA LYS A 98 37.81 29.46 11.72
C LYS A 98 38.90 30.47 11.41
N ILE A 99 38.88 31.12 10.24
CA ILE A 99 39.79 32.23 9.92
C ILE A 99 39.23 33.61 10.29
N GLY A 100 37.97 33.68 10.73
CA GLY A 100 37.32 34.93 11.16
C GLY A 100 36.72 35.77 10.04
N ASP A 101 36.58 35.22 8.83
CA ASP A 101 35.92 35.89 7.71
C ASP A 101 34.40 35.67 7.80
N ASN A 102 33.76 36.52 8.60
CA ASN A 102 32.33 36.41 8.90
C ASN A 102 31.44 36.65 7.68
N GLU A 103 31.86 37.52 6.75
CA GLU A 103 31.11 37.83 5.53
C GLU A 103 31.00 36.57 4.65
N LYS A 104 32.14 35.90 4.38
CA LYS A 104 32.11 34.67 3.59
C LYS A 104 31.48 33.52 4.34
N ALA A 105 31.68 33.43 5.66
CA ALA A 105 31.00 32.44 6.47
C ALA A 105 29.47 32.55 6.32
N GLU A 106 28.91 33.75 6.45
CA GLU A 106 27.47 33.95 6.32
C GLU A 106 26.98 33.65 4.91
N PHE A 107 27.73 34.08 3.89
CA PHE A 107 27.44 33.71 2.50
C PHE A 107 27.32 32.19 2.30
N TYR A 108 28.28 31.41 2.81
CA TYR A 108 28.24 29.95 2.68
C TYR A 108 27.22 29.27 3.60
N ARG A 109 26.86 29.91 4.73
CA ARG A 109 25.74 29.46 5.58
C ARG A 109 24.42 29.52 4.82
N GLU A 110 24.12 30.65 4.18
CA GLU A 110 22.90 30.81 3.40
C GLU A 110 22.82 29.78 2.27
N LYS A 111 23.93 29.59 1.54
CA LYS A 111 24.03 28.60 0.46
C LYS A 111 23.82 27.17 0.96
N PHE A 112 24.42 26.82 2.10
CA PHE A 112 24.24 25.51 2.73
C PHE A 112 22.78 25.28 3.14
N THR A 113 22.17 26.21 3.86
CA THR A 113 20.78 26.09 4.33
C THR A 113 19.81 25.97 3.17
N ALA A 114 19.88 26.88 2.19
CA ALA A 114 18.99 26.86 1.04
C ALA A 114 19.06 25.54 0.25
N LEU A 115 20.27 25.01 0.06
CA LEU A 115 20.46 23.73 -0.63
C LEU A 115 20.00 22.54 0.23
N SER A 116 20.29 22.57 1.52
CA SER A 116 19.84 21.53 2.46
C SER A 116 18.32 21.42 2.48
N ASP A 117 17.61 22.54 2.55
CA ASP A 117 16.14 22.58 2.56
C ASP A 117 15.56 22.06 1.25
N SER A 118 16.15 22.44 0.11
CA SER A 118 15.74 21.95 -1.21
C SER A 118 15.92 20.43 -1.34
N LEU A 119 17.07 19.88 -0.92
CA LEU A 119 17.32 18.44 -0.96
C LEU A 119 16.36 17.67 -0.04
N ASN A 120 16.19 18.15 1.20
CA ASN A 120 15.28 17.53 2.15
C ASN A 120 13.81 17.56 1.67
N TYR A 121 13.40 18.63 0.98
CA TYR A 121 12.07 18.72 0.39
C TYR A 121 11.85 17.68 -0.71
N GLU A 122 12.79 17.54 -1.65
CA GLU A 122 12.69 16.55 -2.73
C GLU A 122 12.76 15.11 -2.21
N GLU A 123 13.58 14.83 -1.20
CA GLU A 123 13.65 13.52 -0.53
C GLU A 123 12.31 13.17 0.13
N LYS A 124 11.73 14.09 0.92
CA LYS A 124 10.41 13.89 1.56
C LYS A 124 9.30 13.68 0.54
N LYS A 125 9.29 14.48 -0.53
CA LYS A 125 8.32 14.36 -1.63
C LYS A 125 8.42 12.98 -2.28
N THR A 126 9.63 12.51 -2.57
CA THR A 126 9.86 11.20 -3.19
C THR A 126 9.42 10.07 -2.25
N ALA A 127 9.77 10.14 -0.97
CA ALA A 127 9.32 9.18 0.03
C ALA A 127 7.79 9.12 0.13
N ASN A 128 7.12 10.28 0.18
CA ASN A 128 5.67 10.36 0.20
C ASN A 128 5.03 9.76 -1.06
N LEU A 129 5.61 10.00 -2.23
CA LEU A 129 5.13 9.40 -3.49
C LEU A 129 5.28 7.88 -3.49
N THR A 130 6.42 7.37 -3.01
CA THR A 130 6.67 5.93 -2.90
C THR A 130 5.71 5.27 -1.91
N MET A 131 5.53 5.86 -0.72
CA MET A 131 4.55 5.39 0.26
C MET A 131 3.13 5.41 -0.30
N LYS A 132 2.74 6.50 -0.98
CA LYS A 132 1.42 6.58 -1.62
C LYS A 132 1.22 5.46 -2.64
N LYS A 133 2.23 5.18 -3.48
CA LYS A 133 2.18 4.09 -4.46
C LYS A 133 2.02 2.73 -3.78
N MET A 134 2.84 2.42 -2.77
CA MET A 134 2.77 1.17 -2.01
C MET A 134 1.38 0.98 -1.38
N VAL A 135 0.85 1.99 -0.69
CA VAL A 135 -0.49 1.93 -0.08
C VAL A 135 -1.56 1.75 -1.15
N THR A 136 -1.49 2.47 -2.27
CA THR A 136 -2.47 2.30 -3.35
C THR A 136 -2.40 0.92 -4.00
N ASP A 137 -1.20 0.36 -4.14
CA ASP A 137 -0.99 -0.96 -4.74
C ASP A 137 -1.57 -2.05 -3.82
N GLU A 138 -1.29 -2.00 -2.52
CA GLU A 138 -1.88 -2.92 -1.52
C GLU A 138 -3.41 -2.81 -1.47
N VAL A 139 -3.96 -1.59 -1.41
CA VAL A 139 -5.42 -1.37 -1.42
C VAL A 139 -6.06 -1.92 -2.69
N ASN A 140 -5.42 -1.73 -3.84
CA ASN A 140 -5.90 -2.25 -5.11
C ASN A 140 -5.84 -3.78 -5.17
N GLU A 141 -4.80 -4.40 -4.61
CA GLU A 141 -4.66 -5.85 -4.52
C GLU A 141 -5.75 -6.45 -3.60
N HIS A 142 -5.93 -5.90 -2.40
CA HIS A 142 -7.01 -6.29 -1.49
C HIS A 142 -8.40 -6.10 -2.10
N LYS A 143 -8.60 -5.03 -2.87
CA LYS A 143 -9.86 -4.78 -3.59
C LYS A 143 -10.09 -5.79 -4.72
N ALA A 144 -9.04 -6.23 -5.41
CA ALA A 144 -9.14 -7.26 -6.43
C ALA A 144 -9.49 -8.63 -5.83
N ILE A 145 -8.86 -8.99 -4.70
CA ILE A 145 -9.14 -10.22 -3.96
C ILE A 145 -10.59 -10.23 -3.44
N SER A 146 -11.03 -9.15 -2.81
CA SER A 146 -12.39 -9.06 -2.28
C SER A 146 -13.45 -9.12 -3.38
N LYS A 147 -13.22 -8.49 -4.55
CA LYS A 147 -14.10 -8.64 -5.72
C LYS A 147 -14.18 -10.09 -6.22
N LYS A 148 -13.05 -10.81 -6.32
CA LYS A 148 -13.03 -12.22 -6.73
C LYS A 148 -13.81 -13.10 -5.73
N GLN A 149 -13.60 -12.91 -4.43
CA GLN A 149 -14.34 -13.64 -3.41
C GLN A 149 -15.85 -13.38 -3.48
N LEU A 150 -16.28 -12.12 -3.64
CA LEU A 150 -17.69 -11.77 -3.81
C LEU A 150 -18.30 -12.47 -5.03
N THR A 151 -17.60 -12.53 -6.16
CA THR A 151 -18.11 -13.23 -7.36
C THR A 151 -18.32 -14.73 -7.12
N ILE A 152 -17.41 -15.38 -6.39
CA ILE A 152 -17.53 -16.81 -6.05
C ILE A 152 -18.74 -17.05 -5.13
N ILE A 153 -18.94 -16.20 -4.11
CA ILE A 153 -20.07 -16.30 -3.18
C ILE A 153 -21.41 -16.17 -3.94
N ILE A 154 -21.50 -15.20 -4.86
CA ILE A 154 -22.71 -15.00 -5.69
C ILE A 154 -23.01 -16.24 -6.54
N VAL A 155 -21.99 -16.83 -7.19
CA VAL A 155 -22.17 -18.03 -8.02
C VAL A 155 -22.63 -19.24 -7.19
N LEU A 156 -22.03 -19.45 -6.01
CA LEU A 156 -22.43 -20.52 -5.08
C LEU A 156 -23.89 -20.38 -4.63
N PHE A 157 -24.31 -19.16 -4.29
CA PHE A 157 -25.69 -18.88 -3.88
C PHE A 157 -26.69 -19.16 -5.02
N LEU A 158 -26.36 -18.78 -6.26
CA LEU A 158 -27.19 -19.08 -7.44
C LEU A 158 -27.34 -20.59 -7.68
N LEU A 159 -26.25 -21.36 -7.56
CA LEU A 159 -26.31 -22.82 -7.70
C LEU A 159 -27.16 -23.47 -6.61
N ALA A 160 -27.02 -23.03 -5.36
CA ALA A 160 -27.85 -23.51 -4.26
C ALA A 160 -29.34 -23.21 -4.50
N ALA A 161 -29.68 -22.01 -4.99
CA ALA A 161 -31.05 -21.63 -5.34
C ALA A 161 -31.64 -22.49 -6.46
N ILE A 162 -30.82 -22.90 -7.45
CA ILE A 162 -31.25 -23.81 -8.51
C ILE A 162 -31.53 -25.20 -7.94
N VAL A 163 -30.64 -25.74 -7.10
CA VAL A 163 -30.82 -27.05 -6.47
C VAL A 163 -32.06 -27.09 -5.60
N THR A 164 -32.27 -26.07 -4.75
CA THR A 164 -33.48 -25.99 -3.91
C THR A 164 -34.74 -25.87 -4.74
N SER A 165 -34.72 -25.10 -5.84
CA SER A 165 -35.83 -25.01 -6.80
C SER A 165 -36.14 -26.36 -7.44
N LEU A 166 -35.12 -27.13 -7.85
CA LEU A 166 -35.32 -28.47 -8.41
C LEU A 166 -35.87 -29.47 -7.38
N LEU A 167 -35.34 -29.46 -6.15
CA LEU A 167 -35.82 -30.31 -5.07
C LEU A 167 -37.27 -29.97 -4.69
N TRP A 168 -37.61 -28.68 -4.62
CA TRP A 168 -38.97 -28.23 -4.36
C TRP A 168 -39.92 -28.62 -5.49
N ARG A 169 -39.52 -28.44 -6.76
CA ARG A 169 -40.32 -28.91 -7.92
C ARG A 169 -40.58 -30.41 -7.88
N ARG A 170 -39.56 -31.23 -7.59
CA ARG A 170 -39.71 -32.69 -7.47
C ARG A 170 -40.66 -33.07 -6.34
N LYS A 171 -40.49 -32.46 -5.16
CA LYS A 171 -41.38 -32.69 -4.02
C LYS A 171 -42.82 -32.29 -4.34
N ASN A 172 -43.02 -31.15 -5.01
CA ASN A 172 -44.34 -30.66 -5.36
C ASN A 172 -45.07 -31.57 -6.35
N ILE A 173 -44.35 -32.12 -7.35
CA ILE A 173 -44.92 -33.11 -8.28
C ILE A 173 -45.31 -34.40 -7.56
N ASN A 174 -44.44 -34.95 -6.71
CA ASN A 174 -44.76 -36.17 -5.95
C ASN A 174 -45.92 -35.96 -4.98
N LEU A 175 -45.97 -34.79 -4.34
CA LEU A 175 -47.06 -34.42 -3.45
C LEU A 175 -48.40 -34.41 -4.20
N HIS A 176 -48.47 -33.82 -5.40
CA HIS A 176 -49.67 -33.85 -6.24
C HIS A 176 -50.12 -35.28 -6.58
N ARG A 177 -49.19 -36.19 -6.91
CA ARG A 177 -49.54 -37.60 -7.18
C ARG A 177 -50.19 -38.29 -5.99
N ASN A 178 -49.66 -38.09 -4.78
CA ASN A 178 -50.23 -38.66 -3.57
C ASN A 178 -51.63 -38.09 -3.27
N TYR A 179 -51.86 -36.81 -3.57
CA TYR A 179 -53.21 -36.22 -3.46
C TYR A 179 -54.19 -36.83 -4.46
N GLU A 180 -53.79 -37.04 -5.71
CA GLU A 180 -54.63 -37.70 -6.73
C GLU A 180 -54.97 -39.15 -6.33
N GLU A 181 -54.00 -39.93 -5.85
CA GLU A 181 -54.25 -41.29 -5.36
C GLU A 181 -55.17 -41.32 -4.14
N LEU A 182 -55.03 -40.36 -3.21
CA LEU A 182 -55.90 -40.25 -2.05
C LEU A 182 -57.33 -39.90 -2.47
N ILE A 183 -57.50 -38.98 -3.42
CA ILE A 183 -58.81 -38.65 -4.01
C ILE A 183 -59.41 -39.88 -4.70
N ALA A 184 -58.62 -40.66 -5.45
CA ALA A 184 -59.08 -41.88 -6.11
C ALA A 184 -59.52 -42.96 -5.10
N LYS A 185 -58.75 -43.17 -4.03
CA LYS A 185 -59.12 -44.09 -2.94
C LYS A 185 -60.43 -43.68 -2.26
N LEU A 186 -60.55 -42.42 -1.88
CA LEU A 186 -61.77 -41.88 -1.26
C LEU A 186 -62.99 -42.04 -2.17
N ASN A 187 -62.83 -41.86 -3.49
CA ASN A 187 -63.91 -42.08 -4.44
C ASN A 187 -64.25 -43.57 -4.61
N SER A 188 -63.27 -44.48 -4.54
CA SER A 188 -63.50 -45.93 -4.58
C SER A 188 -64.14 -46.48 -3.30
N GLU A 189 -63.79 -45.94 -2.13
CA GLU A 189 -64.37 -46.29 -0.83
C GLU A 189 -65.82 -45.80 -0.75
N LYS A 190 -66.09 -44.58 -1.24
CA LYS A 190 -67.45 -44.05 -1.45
C LYS A 190 -68.28 -44.83 -2.49
N GLN A 191 -67.65 -45.71 -3.26
CA GLN A 191 -68.29 -46.62 -4.22
C GLN A 191 -68.46 -48.03 -3.61
N SER A 192 -67.60 -48.43 -2.68
CA SER A 192 -67.73 -49.62 -1.83
C SER A 192 -68.86 -49.47 -0.79
N ASP A 193 -69.01 -48.29 -0.19
CA ASP A 193 -70.10 -47.96 0.76
C ASP A 193 -71.49 -47.85 0.10
N LYS A 194 -71.58 -47.90 -1.23
CA LYS A 194 -72.88 -47.96 -1.95
C LYS A 194 -73.46 -49.36 -2.04
N HIS A 195 -72.72 -50.41 -1.66
CA HIS A 195 -73.13 -51.79 -1.88
C HIS A 195 -73.83 -52.48 -0.69
N GLU A 196 -73.96 -51.80 0.46
CA GLU A 196 -74.79 -52.26 1.57
C GLU A 196 -75.87 -51.21 1.91
N LEU A 197 -77.10 -51.46 1.45
CA LEU A 197 -78.32 -50.81 1.94
C LEU A 197 -79.27 -51.92 2.41
N PRO A 198 -80.09 -51.68 3.46
CA PRO A 198 -81.51 -51.41 3.17
C PRO A 198 -82.18 -50.49 4.22
N PRO A 199 -83.49 -50.17 4.10
CA PRO A 199 -84.22 -49.63 2.95
C PRO A 199 -84.82 -48.24 3.27
N LYS A 200 -85.36 -47.61 2.21
CA LYS A 200 -86.16 -46.37 2.21
C LYS A 200 -87.30 -46.37 3.24
N VAL A 201 -87.44 -45.25 3.95
CA VAL A 201 -88.74 -44.64 4.27
C VAL A 201 -88.67 -43.16 3.89
N ASP A 202 -89.59 -42.77 3.01
CA ASP A 202 -89.76 -41.41 2.50
C ASP A 202 -90.42 -40.51 3.55
N SER A 203 -89.90 -39.28 3.75
CA SER A 203 -90.74 -38.07 3.83
C SER A 203 -89.89 -36.78 3.79
N ALA A 204 -89.99 -36.10 2.65
CA ALA A 204 -90.36 -34.69 2.49
C ALA A 204 -89.65 -33.57 3.32
N HIS A 205 -89.02 -32.65 2.56
CA HIS A 205 -88.87 -31.18 2.75
C HIS A 205 -88.13 -30.70 4.03
N ASP A 206 -87.20 -29.75 4.03
CA ASP A 206 -87.11 -28.48 3.30
C ASP A 206 -85.68 -27.87 3.47
N LYS A 207 -85.36 -26.92 2.59
CA LYS A 207 -84.13 -26.11 2.47
C LYS A 207 -83.87 -25.30 3.76
N THR A 208 -82.67 -24.86 4.17
CA THR A 208 -81.66 -23.97 3.53
C THR A 208 -80.49 -23.79 4.54
N ARG A 209 -79.28 -23.46 4.05
CA ARG A 209 -78.09 -23.05 4.86
C ARG A 209 -78.37 -21.81 5.73
N PRO A 210 -77.57 -21.56 6.78
CA PRO A 210 -76.53 -20.51 6.64
C PRO A 210 -75.22 -20.84 7.43
N SER A 211 -74.05 -20.68 6.82
CA SER A 211 -73.15 -19.50 6.85
C SER A 211 -72.19 -19.48 8.05
N ILE A 212 -70.91 -19.45 7.70
CA ILE A 212 -69.75 -19.31 8.59
C ILE A 212 -69.74 -17.89 9.17
N THR A 213 -69.62 -17.76 10.49
CA THR A 213 -69.20 -16.52 11.15
C THR A 213 -68.03 -16.89 12.06
N ILE A 214 -66.80 -16.64 11.60
CA ILE A 214 -65.62 -16.64 12.47
C ILE A 214 -65.59 -15.26 13.14
N THR A 215 -65.66 -15.27 14.46
CA THR A 215 -65.62 -14.11 15.34
C THR A 215 -64.25 -13.43 15.33
N ASP A 216 -64.30 -12.12 15.56
CA ASP A 216 -63.31 -11.05 15.43
C ASP A 216 -62.06 -11.15 16.37
N GLU A 217 -61.73 -12.35 16.88
CA GLU A 217 -60.63 -12.52 17.84
C GLU A 217 -59.28 -12.85 17.18
N THR A 218 -59.25 -13.31 15.92
CA THR A 218 -58.00 -13.64 15.22
C THR A 218 -57.34 -12.45 14.53
N ALA A 219 -58.07 -11.35 14.28
CA ALA A 219 -57.51 -10.14 13.68
C ALA A 219 -56.58 -9.36 14.62
N LYS A 220 -56.72 -9.53 15.94
CA LYS A 220 -55.91 -8.81 16.94
C LYS A 220 -54.53 -9.42 17.17
N PHE A 221 -54.30 -10.68 16.80
CA PHE A 221 -53.02 -11.35 17.04
C PHE A 221 -51.95 -11.01 15.98
N CYS A 222 -52.36 -10.53 14.79
CA CYS A 222 -51.42 -10.19 13.70
C CYS A 222 -50.75 -8.81 13.84
N PHE A 223 -51.19 -7.93 14.75
CA PHE A 223 -50.62 -6.58 14.88
C PHE A 223 -49.58 -6.42 15.99
N LEU A 224 -49.31 -7.44 16.81
CA LEU A 224 -48.37 -7.32 17.94
C LEU A 224 -46.94 -7.81 17.68
N SER A 225 -46.66 -8.47 16.55
CA SER A 225 -45.34 -9.06 16.27
C SER A 225 -44.43 -8.19 15.37
N LEU A 226 -44.69 -6.88 15.24
CA LEU A 226 -43.92 -5.99 14.35
C LEU A 226 -43.37 -4.73 15.02
N LYS A 227 -43.04 -4.82 16.31
CA LYS A 227 -42.17 -3.84 16.98
C LYS A 227 -41.37 -4.52 18.10
N ILE A 228 -40.19 -5.01 17.75
CA ILE A 228 -38.87 -4.87 18.42
C ILE A 228 -37.82 -5.33 17.42
#